data_AF-I4G1L2-F1
#
_entry.id   AF-I4G1L2-F1
#
_cell.length_a   1.000
_cell.length_b   1.000
_cell.length_c   1.000
_cell.angle_alpha   90.00
_cell.angle_beta   90.00
_cell.angle_gamma   90.00
#
_symmetry.space_group_name_H-M   'P 1'
#
loop_
_entity.id
_entity.type
_entity.pdbx_description
1 polymer ?
#
loop_
_entity_poly.entity_id
_entity_poly.type
_entity_poly.pdbx_seq_one_letter_code
_entity_poly.pdbx_strand_id
1 'polypeptide(L)' 'MLLFLMEQQSVNKKDIARILGSDKIASSLIEGKGSITQEQAKLLGHFFHVDYSLLM' A
#
# COMPACT_ATOMS: atom_id res chain seq x y z
N MET A 1 -1.50 8.14 4.64
CA MET A 1 -1.40 7.10 5.68
C MET A 1 -0.54 5.90 5.26
N LEU A 2 -0.62 5.45 4.01
CA LEU A 2 0.26 4.41 3.47
C LEU A 2 1.76 4.71 3.68
N LEU A 3 2.21 5.92 3.33
CA LEU A 3 3.60 6.37 3.56
C LEU A 3 4.04 6.27 5.03
N PHE A 4 3.14 6.59 5.96
CA PHE A 4 3.43 6.48 7.40
C PHE A 4 3.64 5.02 7.81
N LEU A 5 2.80 4.10 7.34
CA LEU A 5 2.99 2.66 7.59
C LEU A 5 4.29 2.14 6.98
N MET A 6 4.65 2.66 5.80
CA MET A 6 5.91 2.32 5.14
C MET A 6 7.12 2.77 5.97
N GLU A 7 7.11 3.99 6.49
CA GLU A 7 8.19 4.50 7.35
C GLU A 7 8.29 3.73 8.67
N GLN A 8 7.16 3.45 9.33
CA GLN A 8 7.15 2.74 10.61
C GLN A 8 7.64 1.29 10.51
N GLN A 9 7.38 0.63 9.38
CA GLN A 9 7.75 -0.78 9.17
C GLN A 9 8.99 -0.97 8.27
N SER A 10 9.69 0.12 7.91
CA SER A 10 10.84 0.09 6.99
C SER A 10 10.52 -0.63 5.66
N VAL A 11 9.31 -0.42 5.15
CA VAL A 11 8.80 -1.04 3.93
C VAL A 11 9.09 -0.13 2.74
N ASN A 12 9.61 -0.73 1.67
CA ASN A 12 10.01 0.02 0.49
C ASN A 12 8.93 -0.04 -0.58
N LYS A 13 8.97 0.89 -1.55
CA LYS A 13 8.14 0.82 -2.75
C LYS A 13 8.22 -0.55 -3.46
N LYS A 14 9.40 -1.18 -3.47
CA LYS A 14 9.60 -2.51 -4.08
C LYS A 14 8.78 -3.60 -3.41
N ASP A 15 8.60 -3.52 -2.10
CA ASP A 15 7.82 -4.48 -1.34
C ASP A 15 6.33 -4.30 -1.63
N ILE A 16 5.86 -3.05 -1.70
CA ILE A 16 4.52 -2.70 -2.17
C ILE A 16 4.29 -3.18 -3.61
N ALA A 17 5.25 -2.97 -4.52
CA ALA A 17 5.17 -3.44 -5.89
C ALA A 17 5.11 -4.97 -5.98
N ARG A 18 5.79 -5.68 -5.08
CA ARG A 18 5.74 -7.14 -4.98
C ARG A 18 4.37 -7.63 -4.50
N ILE A 19 3.75 -6.93 -3.54
CA ILE A 19 2.41 -7.27 -3.02
C ILE A 19 1.33 -6.99 -4.06
N LEU A 20 1.41 -5.83 -4.72
CA LEU A 20 0.41 -5.38 -5.69
C LEU A 20 0.66 -5.96 -7.10
N GLY A 21 1.77 -6.66 -7.31
CA GLY A 21 2.18 -7.21 -8.61
C GLY A 21 2.56 -6.17 -9.66
N SER A 22 2.59 -4.88 -9.33
CA SER A 22 2.86 -3.80 -10.29
C SER A 22 3.55 -2.60 -9.64
N ASP A 23 4.73 -2.26 -10.14
CA ASP A 23 5.48 -1.05 -9.74
C ASP A 23 4.72 0.23 -10.08
N LYS A 24 3.95 0.20 -11.18
CA LYS A 24 3.17 1.35 -11.65
C LYS A 24 2.02 1.67 -10.68
N ILE A 25 1.34 0.63 -10.20
CA ILE A 25 0.28 0.75 -9.19
C ILE A 25 0.88 1.23 -7.87
N ALA A 26 1.97 0.59 -7.41
CA ALA A 26 2.66 0.99 -6.18
C ALA A 26 3.08 2.47 -6.20
N SER A 27 3.64 2.94 -7.31
CA SER A 27 4.02 4.34 -7.48
C SER A 27 2.81 5.27 -7.40
N SER A 28 1.72 4.96 -8.13
CA SER A 28 0.52 5.79 -8.10
C SER A 28 -0.10 5.89 -6.71
N LEU A 29 -0.05 4.82 -5.91
CA LEU A 29 -0.55 4.82 -4.53
C LEU A 29 0.34 5.61 -3.58
N ILE A 30 1.66 5.47 -3.69
CA ILE A 30 2.61 6.22 -2.86
C ILE A 30 2.56 7.71 -3.20
N GLU A 31 2.42 8.06 -4.48
CA GLU A 31 2.25 9.44 -4.94
C GLU A 31 0.85 10.02 -4.65
N GLY A 32 -0.10 9.21 -4.16
CA GLY A 32 -1.48 9.64 -3.92
C GLY A 32 -2.27 9.99 -5.18
N LYS A 33 -1.79 9.58 -6.36
CA LYS A 33 -2.39 9.85 -7.67
C LYS A 33 -3.42 8.80 -8.09
N GLY A 34 -3.54 7.69 -7.35
CA GLY A 34 -4.50 6.63 -7.60
C GLY A 34 -5.37 6.34 -6.38
N SER A 35 -6.61 5.94 -6.62
CA SER A 35 -7.50 5.42 -5.58
C SER A 35 -7.08 4.00 -5.20
N ILE A 36 -6.97 3.72 -3.90
CA ILE A 36 -6.76 2.37 -3.39
C ILE A 36 -8.06 1.58 -3.60
N THR A 37 -8.01 0.51 -4.40
CA THR A 37 -9.17 -0.38 -4.54
C THR A 37 -9.35 -1.24 -3.30
N GLN A 38 -10.54 -1.78 -3.07
CA GLN A 38 -10.80 -2.66 -1.92
C GLN A 38 -9.87 -3.87 -1.86
N GLU A 39 -9.50 -4.44 -3.02
CA GLU A 39 -8.55 -5.56 -3.08
C GLU A 39 -7.14 -5.12 -2.67
N GLN A 40 -6.69 -3.96 -3.12
CA GLN A 40 -5.39 -3.39 -2.76
C GLN A 40 -5.35 -3.03 -1.28
N ALA A 41 -6.42 -2.42 -0.75
CA ALA A 41 -6.55 -2.13 0.68
C ALA A 41 -6.46 -3.40 1.52
N LYS A 42 -7.13 -4.49 1.11
CA LYS A 42 -7.04 -5.79 1.81
C LYS A 42 -5.63 -6.36 1.80
N LEU A 43 -4.95 -6.34 0.65
CA LEU A 43 -3.57 -6.82 0.52
C LEU A 43 -2.61 -6.01 1.42
N LEU A 44 -2.72 -4.68 1.36
CA LEU A 44 -1.90 -3.77 2.15
C LEU A 44 -2.22 -3.89 3.65
N GLY A 45 -3.50 -3.94 4.03
CA GLY A 45 -3.95 -4.12 5.41
C GLY A 45 -3.44 -5.42 6.01
N HIS A 46 -3.53 -6.53 5.26
CA HIS A 46 -2.96 -7.80 5.67
C HIS A 46 -1.43 -7.73 5.83
N PHE A 47 -0.74 -7.09 4.88
CA PHE A 47 0.71 -6.95 4.93
C PHE A 47 1.21 -6.09 6.10
N PHE A 48 0.54 -4.97 6.34
CA PHE A 48 0.89 -4.03 7.41
C PHE A 48 0.29 -4.42 8.78
N HIS A 49 -0.50 -5.49 8.84
CA HIS A 49 -1.29 -5.89 10.01
C HIS A 49 -2.19 -4.76 10.55
N VAL A 50 -2.83 -4.01 9.64
CA VAL A 50 -3.79 -2.95 9.98
C VAL A 50 -5.13 -3.22 9.32
N ASP A 51 -6.20 -2.63 9.87
CA ASP A 51 -7.51 -2.71 9.23
C ASP A 51 -7.46 -2.04 7.83
N TYR A 52 -7.91 -2.76 6.81
CA TYR A 52 -7.93 -2.23 5.45
C TYR A 52 -8.90 -1.05 5.30
N SER A 53 -9.88 -0.92 6.19
CA SER A 53 -10.80 0.23 6.22
C SER A 53 -10.08 1.55 6.51
N LEU A 54 -8.87 1.50 7.10
CA LEU A 54 -8.03 2.67 7.32
C LEU A 54 -7.39 3.14 6.00
N LEU A 55 -7.21 2.26 5.02
CA LEU A 55 -6.58 2.56 3.73
C LEU A 55 -7.58 2.97 2.64
N MET A 56 -8.88 2.99 2.95
CA MET A 56 -9.96 3.39 2.05
C MET A 56 -10.33 4.86 2.16
#